data_AF-A0A8T0HF54-F1
#
_entry.id   AF-A0A8T0HF54-F1
#
_cell.length_a   1.000
_cell.length_b   1.000
_cell.length_c   1.000
_cell.angle_alpha   90.00
_cell.angle_beta   90.00
_cell.angle_gamma   90.00
#
_symmetry.space_group_name_H-M   'P 1'
#
loop_
_entity.id
_entity.type
_entity.pdbx_description
1 polymer ?
#
loop_
_entity_poly.entity_id
_entity_poly.type
_entity_poly.pdbx_seq_one_letter_code
_entity_poly.pdbx_strand_id
1 'polypeptide(L)'
;MSVSIWSTSSFRKMTTSTQIANATTQTVRVQVGSARYASDVATIVPGGKHSVAVDFNATYREYIIGIDASGLAKIVVSSDDLCDNKGITIKEENGKLNLEKEPRQSDTAESAGSASQTAKKAKWIPAWLSRSER
;
A
#
# COMPACT_ATOMS: atom_id res chain seq x y z
N MET A 1 -17.99 -46.68 11.93
CA MET A 1 -17.97 -45.32 12.51
C MET A 1 -16.94 -44.52 11.74
N SER A 2 -17.36 -43.62 10.86
CA SER A 2 -16.44 -42.80 10.04
C SER A 2 -16.22 -41.47 10.76
N VAL A 3 -14.98 -41.16 11.10
CA VAL A 3 -14.61 -39.90 11.76
C VAL A 3 -14.11 -38.95 10.68
N SER A 4 -14.94 -37.98 10.32
CA SER A 4 -14.53 -36.88 9.44
C SER A 4 -13.66 -35.91 10.23
N ILE A 5 -12.35 -35.96 10.02
CA ILE A 5 -11.41 -34.97 10.54
C ILE A 5 -11.59 -33.71 9.70
N TRP A 6 -12.01 -32.62 10.34
CA TRP A 6 -12.13 -31.32 9.68
C TRP A 6 -10.76 -30.84 9.24
N SER A 7 -10.61 -30.61 7.93
CA SER A 7 -9.45 -29.94 7.35
C SER A 7 -9.37 -28.54 7.94
N THR A 8 -8.35 -28.28 8.77
CA THR A 8 -8.07 -26.95 9.31
C THR A 8 -7.90 -25.98 8.16
N SER A 9 -8.80 -25.00 8.08
CA SER A 9 -8.70 -23.89 7.14
C SER A 9 -7.31 -23.27 7.24
N SER A 10 -6.60 -23.27 6.13
CA SER A 10 -5.29 -22.63 6.02
C SER A 10 -5.47 -21.16 6.36
N PHE A 11 -4.96 -20.73 7.53
CA PHE A 11 -4.81 -19.32 7.85
C PHE A 11 -3.93 -18.73 6.76
N ARG A 12 -4.54 -18.13 5.73
CA ARG A 12 -3.81 -17.37 4.73
C ARG A 12 -3.16 -16.23 5.49
N LYS A 13 -1.85 -16.32 5.70
CA LYS A 13 -1.05 -15.16 6.07
C LYS A 13 -1.33 -14.11 4.99
N MET A 14 -2.03 -13.05 5.35
CA MET A 14 -2.24 -11.92 4.46
C MET A 14 -0.93 -11.15 4.47
N THR A 15 0.03 -11.65 3.70
CA THR A 15 1.31 -10.98 3.49
C THR A 15 1.21 -10.19 2.19
N THR A 16 1.54 -8.92 2.29
CA THR A 16 1.51 -7.98 1.19
C THR A 16 2.94 -7.61 0.83
N SER A 17 3.29 -7.77 -0.45
CA SER A 17 4.59 -7.36 -0.96
C SER A 17 4.48 -6.02 -1.67
N THR A 18 5.39 -5.11 -1.32
CA THR A 18 5.48 -3.77 -1.89
C THR A 18 6.87 -3.53 -2.44
N GLN A 19 6.94 -3.03 -3.66
CA GLN A 19 8.20 -2.80 -4.35
C GLN A 19 8.69 -1.38 -4.08
N ILE A 20 9.87 -1.26 -3.49
CA ILE A 20 10.59 0.00 -3.31
C ILE A 20 11.60 0.13 -4.46
N ALA A 21 11.46 1.16 -5.29
CA ALA A 21 12.35 1.45 -6.41
C ALA A 21 13.20 2.69 -6.11
N ASN A 22 14.50 2.63 -6.45
CA ASN A 22 15.40 3.75 -6.33
C ASN A 22 15.57 4.44 -7.70
N ALA A 23 14.92 5.58 -7.89
CA ALA A 23 15.08 6.42 -9.07
C ALA A 23 16.05 7.60 -8.83
N THR A 24 16.82 7.57 -7.74
CA THR A 24 17.88 8.55 -7.46
C THR A 24 19.18 8.15 -8.17
N THR A 25 20.15 9.08 -8.18
CA THR A 25 21.50 8.83 -8.71
C THR A 25 22.42 8.17 -7.70
N GLN A 26 21.98 8.02 -6.44
CA GLN A 26 22.77 7.55 -5.33
C GLN A 26 22.24 6.23 -4.78
N THR A 27 23.09 5.50 -4.06
CA THR A 27 22.66 4.28 -3.37
C THR A 27 21.85 4.65 -2.15
N VAL A 28 20.71 3.99 -1.96
CA VAL A 28 19.80 4.26 -0.84
C VAL A 28 19.77 3.07 0.11
N ARG A 29 19.85 3.33 1.41
CA ARG A 29 19.69 2.32 2.46
C ARG A 29 18.27 2.36 3.01
N VAL A 30 17.70 1.17 3.17
CA VAL A 30 16.41 0.95 3.82
C VAL A 30 16.69 0.26 5.15
N GLN A 31 16.23 0.86 6.22
CA GLN A 31 16.36 0.35 7.58
C GLN A 31 14.97 0.22 8.21
N VAL A 32 14.77 -0.72 9.11
CA VAL A 32 13.53 -0.88 9.88
C VAL A 32 13.77 -0.55 11.34
N GLY A 33 12.88 0.23 11.94
CA GLY A 33 12.95 0.61 13.34
C GLY A 33 12.68 2.09 13.56
N SER A 34 13.14 2.59 14.70
CA SER A 34 12.97 3.98 15.12
C SER A 34 14.25 4.79 14.91
N ALA A 35 14.17 6.11 15.04
CA ALA A 35 15.33 7.00 14.99
C ALA A 35 16.46 6.61 15.97
N ARG A 36 16.14 5.94 17.08
CA ARG A 36 17.12 5.51 18.09
C ARG A 36 17.65 4.09 17.88
N TYR A 37 16.88 3.23 17.20
CA TYR A 37 17.22 1.83 16.96
C TYR A 37 16.71 1.42 15.59
N ALA A 38 17.64 1.24 14.65
CA ALA A 38 17.34 0.84 13.28
C ALA A 38 18.21 -0.38 12.90
N SER A 39 17.62 -1.30 12.15
CA SER A 39 18.31 -2.47 11.58
C SER A 39 18.29 -2.35 10.06
N ASP A 40 19.41 -2.67 9.41
CA ASP A 40 19.49 -2.66 7.95
C ASP A 40 18.58 -3.74 7.34
N VAL A 41 17.75 -3.34 6.39
CA VAL A 41 16.86 -4.22 5.63
C VAL A 41 17.44 -4.47 4.24
N ALA A 42 17.81 -3.39 3.55
CA ALA A 42 18.31 -3.46 2.19
C ALA A 42 19.18 -2.26 1.83
N THR A 43 20.04 -2.47 0.84
CA THR A 43 20.75 -1.40 0.14
C THR A 43 20.34 -1.48 -1.32
N ILE A 44 19.77 -0.39 -1.85
CA ILE A 44 19.21 -0.30 -3.20
C ILE A 44 20.10 0.64 -4.02
N VAL A 45 20.84 0.08 -4.96
CA VAL A 45 21.66 0.84 -5.92
C VAL A 45 20.79 1.69 -6.85
N PRO A 46 21.33 2.74 -7.51
CA PRO A 46 20.60 3.53 -8.50
C PRO A 46 19.89 2.67 -9.56
N GLY A 47 18.62 2.95 -9.84
CA GLY A 47 17.78 2.16 -10.75
C GLY A 47 17.33 0.80 -10.20
N GLY A 48 17.83 0.40 -9.02
CA GLY A 48 17.52 -0.85 -8.36
C GLY A 48 16.13 -0.88 -7.74
N LYS A 49 15.67 -2.09 -7.41
CA LYS A 49 14.40 -2.31 -6.73
C LYS A 49 14.55 -3.36 -5.64
N HIS A 50 13.77 -3.22 -4.58
CA HIS A 50 13.71 -4.17 -3.48
C HIS A 50 12.25 -4.40 -3.06
N SER A 51 11.87 -5.65 -2.84
CA SER A 51 10.52 -6.00 -2.40
C SER A 51 10.50 -6.21 -0.90
N VAL A 52 9.65 -5.45 -0.21
CA VAL A 52 9.40 -5.61 1.23
C VAL A 52 8.07 -6.33 1.41
N ALA A 53 8.09 -7.45 2.14
CA ALA A 53 6.91 -8.18 2.52
C ALA A 53 6.47 -7.76 3.93
N VAL A 54 5.23 -7.32 4.07
CA VAL A 54 4.61 -6.92 5.33
C VAL A 54 3.41 -7.81 5.60
N ASP A 55 3.35 -8.39 6.80
CA ASP A 55 2.16 -9.13 7.27
C ASP A 55 1.18 -8.11 7.86
N PHE A 56 -0.09 -8.12 7.42
CA PHE A 56 -1.12 -7.23 7.98
C PHE A 56 -1.32 -7.41 9.48
N ASN A 57 -0.99 -8.59 10.03
CA ASN A 57 -1.08 -8.86 11.46
C ASN A 57 0.23 -8.55 12.21
N ALA A 58 1.28 -8.07 11.52
CA ALA A 58 2.51 -7.68 12.18
C ALA A 58 2.34 -6.40 13.00
N THR A 59 3.11 -6.29 14.07
CA THR A 59 3.26 -5.03 14.81
C THR A 59 3.71 -3.92 13.85
N TYR A 60 3.14 -2.72 14.03
CA TYR A 60 3.51 -1.51 13.31
C TYR A 60 5.03 -1.34 13.26
N ARG A 61 5.54 -1.03 12.06
CA ARG A 61 6.97 -0.82 11.80
C ARG A 61 7.17 0.42 10.95
N GLU A 62 8.25 1.13 11.22
CA GLU A 62 8.71 2.26 10.43
C GLU A 62 9.95 1.85 9.63
N TYR A 63 9.98 2.25 8.37
CA TYR A 63 11.07 2.03 7.45
C TYR A 63 11.73 3.38 7.16
N ILE A 64 12.98 3.52 7.56
CA ILE A 64 13.79 4.70 7.36
C ILE A 64 14.59 4.49 6.07
N ILE A 65 14.41 5.38 5.11
CA ILE A 65 15.08 5.32 3.82
C ILE A 65 15.98 6.55 3.70
N GLY A 66 17.25 6.36 3.37
CA GLY A 66 18.19 7.48 3.23
C GLY A 66 19.41 7.17 2.36
N ILE A 67 20.01 8.20 1.79
CA ILE A 67 21.18 8.09 0.90
C ILE A 67 22.46 7.80 1.69
N ASP A 68 22.55 8.23 2.95
CA ASP A 68 23.77 8.11 3.75
C ASP A 68 23.51 7.86 5.24
N ALA A 69 24.51 7.28 5.92
CA ALA A 69 24.51 7.10 7.37
C ALA A 69 24.53 8.43 8.15
N SER A 70 24.94 9.53 7.50
CA SER A 70 25.02 10.88 8.07
C SER A 70 23.65 11.50 8.40
N GLY A 71 22.57 10.98 7.83
CA GLY A 71 21.20 11.36 8.19
C GLY A 71 20.66 12.66 7.59
N LEU A 72 21.37 13.27 6.63
CA LEU A 72 20.98 14.54 6.03
C LEU A 72 19.73 14.45 5.15
N ALA A 73 19.52 13.32 4.45
CA ALA A 73 18.33 13.08 3.64
C ALA A 73 17.73 11.72 4.03
N LYS A 74 16.73 11.75 4.92
CA LYS A 74 15.98 10.59 5.39
C LYS A 74 14.49 10.82 5.22
N ILE A 75 13.78 9.80 4.80
CA ILE A 75 12.32 9.74 4.72
C ILE A 75 11.85 8.52 5.52
N VAL A 76 10.66 8.61 6.09
CA VAL A 76 10.07 7.52 6.86
C VAL A 76 8.84 7.01 6.11
N VAL A 77 8.77 5.70 5.95
CA VAL A 77 7.65 4.97 5.34
C VAL A 77 7.07 4.05 6.40
N SER A 78 5.77 4.13 6.66
CA SER A 78 5.12 3.26 7.64
C SER A 78 4.81 1.87 7.05
N SER A 79 4.56 0.89 7.92
CA SER A 79 4.01 -0.40 7.51
C SER A 79 2.67 -0.25 6.78
N ASP A 80 1.86 0.74 7.16
CA ASP A 80 0.59 1.03 6.50
C ASP A 80 0.81 1.54 5.08
N ASP A 81 1.78 2.43 4.87
CA ASP A 81 2.15 2.88 3.52
C ASP A 81 2.58 1.71 2.63
N LEU A 82 3.27 0.71 3.19
CA LEU A 82 3.60 -0.51 2.44
C LEU A 82 2.36 -1.38 2.20
N CYS A 83 1.43 -1.47 3.14
CA CYS A 83 0.18 -2.21 2.98
C CYS A 83 -0.81 -1.57 2.00
N ASP A 84 -0.78 -0.25 1.86
CA ASP A 84 -1.70 0.50 1.00
C ASP A 84 -1.16 0.66 -0.42
N ASN A 85 0.16 0.70 -0.58
CA ASN A 85 0.80 0.95 -1.88
C ASN A 85 1.40 -0.34 -2.44
N LYS A 86 1.25 -0.55 -3.75
CA LYS A 86 1.90 -1.65 -4.47
C LYS A 86 3.36 -1.33 -4.79
N GLY A 87 3.62 -0.06 -5.08
CA GLY A 87 4.93 0.45 -5.45
C GLY A 87 5.23 1.75 -4.73
N ILE A 88 6.48 1.93 -4.34
CA ILE A 88 7.01 3.18 -3.81
C ILE A 88 8.29 3.49 -4.58
N THR A 89 8.32 4.63 -5.25
CA THR A 89 9.50 5.10 -5.99
C THR A 89 10.14 6.26 -5.25
N ILE A 90 11.42 6.11 -4.94
CA ILE A 90 12.24 7.13 -4.29
C ILE A 90 12.84 8.00 -5.39
N LYS A 91 12.52 9.28 -5.37
CA LYS A 91 13.07 10.29 -6.28
C LYS A 91 13.90 11.31 -5.50
N GLU A 92 14.86 11.92 -6.18
CA GLU A 92 15.65 13.02 -5.64
C GLU A 92 15.34 14.27 -6.46
N GLU A 93 14.78 15.30 -5.82
CA GLU A 93 14.49 16.58 -6.44
C GLU A 93 15.10 17.69 -5.58
N ASN A 94 15.94 18.54 -6.18
CA ASN A 94 16.61 19.65 -5.49
C ASN A 94 17.40 19.21 -4.23
N GLY A 95 18.03 18.02 -4.28
CA GLY A 95 18.79 17.47 -3.15
C GLY A 95 17.94 16.98 -1.97
N LYS A 96 16.62 16.86 -2.16
CA LYS A 96 15.70 16.27 -1.19
C LYS A 96 15.12 14.97 -1.74
N LEU A 97 14.97 13.99 -0.85
CA LEU A 97 14.29 12.73 -1.16
C LEU A 97 12.77 12.92 -1.13
N ASN A 98 12.12 12.55 -2.22
CA ASN A 98 10.67 12.52 -2.37
C ASN A 98 10.20 11.10 -2.63
N LEU A 99 8.94 10.83 -2.25
CA LEU A 99 8.28 9.55 -2.44
C LEU A 99 7.13 9.68 -3.42
N GLU A 100 7.18 8.90 -4.49
CA GLU A 100 6.02 8.64 -5.33
C GLU A 100 5.40 7.30 -4.94
N LYS A 101 4.13 7.32 -4.55
CA LYS A 101 3.40 6.15 -4.07
C LYS A 101 2.41 5.70 -5.14
N GLU A 102 2.45 4.43 -5.48
CA GLU A 102 1.48 3.78 -6.38
C GLU A 102 0.47 3.00 -5.52
N PRO A 103 -0.78 3.47 -5.39
CA PRO A 103 -1.79 2.81 -4.60
C PRO A 103 -2.07 1.40 -5.10
N ARG A 104 -2.27 0.46 -4.18
CA ARG A 104 -2.80 -0.86 -4.50
C ARG A 104 -4.29 -0.69 -4.78
N GLN A 105 -4.73 -1.05 -5.99
CA GLN A 105 -6.17 -1.13 -6.27
C GLN A 105 -6.78 -2.12 -5.28
N SER A 106 -7.74 -1.67 -4.48
CA SER A 106 -8.59 -2.57 -3.72
C SER A 106 -9.49 -3.31 -4.70
N ASP A 107 -9.61 -4.62 -4.54
CA ASP A 107 -10.61 -5.42 -5.25
C ASP A 107 -12.01 -5.08 -4.71
N THR A 108 -12.47 -3.85 -4.94
CA THR A 108 -13.90 -3.53 -5.01
C THR A 108 -14.27 -3.49 -6.49
N ALA A 109 -14.14 -4.65 -7.15
CA ALA A 109 -14.61 -4.86 -8.50
C ALA A 109 -15.74 -5.89 -8.49
N GLU A 110 -16.87 -5.54 -7.87
CA GLU A 110 -18.14 -6.04 -8.38
C GLU A 110 -18.48 -5.18 -9.60
N SER A 111 -18.15 -5.72 -10.77
CA SER A 111 -18.71 -5.43 -12.10
C SER A 111 -19.42 -4.07 -12.30
N ALA A 112 -18.72 -3.07 -12.84
CA ALA A 112 -19.36 -2.02 -13.62
C ALA A 112 -18.47 -1.60 -14.79
N GLY A 113 -18.94 -1.92 -16.00
CA GLY A 113 -18.25 -1.72 -17.25
C GLY A 113 -17.91 -0.25 -17.54
N SER A 114 -16.82 -0.09 -18.29
CA SER A 114 -16.48 1.12 -19.02
C SER A 114 -17.55 1.44 -20.07
N ALA A 115 -18.27 2.55 -19.91
CA ALA A 115 -18.42 3.59 -20.94
C ALA A 115 -19.39 4.72 -20.49
N SER A 116 -18.82 5.92 -20.34
CA SER A 116 -19.34 7.26 -20.66
C SER A 116 -20.85 7.57 -20.70
N GLN A 117 -21.23 8.57 -19.88
CA GLN A 117 -22.25 9.64 -20.10
C GLN A 117 -23.72 9.22 -20.36
N THR A 118 -24.69 9.55 -19.51
CA THR A 118 -25.25 10.92 -19.38
C THR A 118 -26.21 10.98 -18.19
N ALA A 119 -26.19 12.10 -17.48
CA ALA A 119 -27.08 12.38 -16.36
C ALA A 119 -28.56 12.47 -16.78
N LYS A 120 -29.43 11.73 -16.08
CA LYS A 120 -30.81 12.15 -15.81
C LYS A 120 -31.12 11.87 -14.34
N LYS A 121 -31.30 12.94 -13.55
CA LYS A 121 -31.73 12.85 -12.15
C LYS A 121 -33.13 12.22 -12.13
N ALA A 122 -33.23 10.96 -11.73
CA ALA A 122 -34.50 10.36 -11.37
C ALA A 122 -34.94 10.93 -10.02
N LYS A 123 -36.01 11.73 -10.04
CA LYS A 123 -36.63 12.28 -8.84
C LYS A 123 -37.31 11.13 -8.08
N TRP A 124 -36.73 10.74 -6.95
CA TRP A 124 -37.27 9.70 -6.08
C TRP A 124 -38.56 10.21 -5.44
N ILE A 125 -39.71 9.63 -5.79
CA ILE A 125 -40.98 9.87 -5.10
C ILE A 125 -41.14 8.70 -4.11
N PRO A 126 -41.22 8.95 -2.79
CA PRO A 126 -41.41 7.86 -1.85
C PRO A 126 -42.84 7.29 -1.96
N ALA A 127 -42.95 5.96 -1.83
CA ALA A 127 -44.12 5.15 -2.17
C ALA A 127 -45.42 5.46 -1.39
N TRP A 128 -45.38 6.33 -0.37
CA TRP A 128 -46.56 6.75 0.40
C TRP A 128 -47.32 7.91 -0.25
N LEU A 129 -46.80 8.51 -1.34
CA LEU A 129 -47.41 9.64 -2.04
C LEU A 129 -48.29 9.23 -3.25
N SER A 130 -48.58 7.95 -3.45
CA SER A 130 -49.33 7.44 -4.63
C SER A 130 -50.74 6.93 -4.30
N ARG A 131 -51.39 7.46 -3.26
CA ARG A 131 -52.80 7.14 -2.97
C ARG A 131 -53.62 8.41 -2.82
N SER A 132 -54.01 8.98 -3.96
CA SER A 132 -55.21 9.80 -4.06
C SER A 132 -55.94 9.40 -5.33
N GLU A 133 -57.10 8.77 -5.17
CA GLU A 133 -58.32 8.94 -5.97
C GLU A 133 -59.24 7.73 -5.77
N ARG A 134 -60.14 7.88 -4.81
CA ARG A 134 -61.57 7.71 -5.07
C ARG A 134 -62.37 8.56 -4.11
#